data_AF-A0A812VTU0-F1
#
_entry.id   AF-A0A812VTU0-F1
#
_cell.length_a   1.000
_cell.length_b   1.000
_cell.length_c   1.000
_cell.angle_alpha   90.00
_cell.angle_beta   90.00
_cell.angle_gamma   90.00
#
_symmetry.space_group_name_H-M   'P 1'
#
loop_
_entity.id
_entity.type
_entity.pdbx_description
1 polymer ?
#
loop_
_entity_poly.entity_id
_entity_poly.type
_entity_poly.pdbx_seq_one_letter_code
_entity_poly.pdbx_strand_id
1 'polypeptide(L)'
;FSADAYVELALTAEPVSNAAVLACKVGETQVTFSSTKTGTTFVMQLVWGAIVWWAGYFTVYVIVGGHCPGLEGYGNPYSSYFVGNPHLWSNAGGVISLVAAFPYMMVFDAVSDTLLYCDIIDLEIEKYEEKARQEARLSKEGFLWEGLRGFQEWIGDRMSMSSSDDASSSCSSSSLP
;
A
#
# COMPACT_ATOMS: atom_id res chain seq x y z
N PHE A 1 17.08 -9.91 2.63
CA PHE A 1 16.58 -10.40 1.33
C PHE A 1 15.15 -10.85 1.54
N SER A 2 14.19 -9.93 1.37
CA SER A 2 12.77 -10.13 1.70
C SER A 2 12.01 -10.68 0.49
N ALA A 3 10.98 -11.50 0.75
CA ALA A 3 10.13 -12.12 -0.27
C ALA A 3 9.43 -11.12 -1.20
N ASP A 4 9.22 -9.88 -0.74
CA ASP A 4 8.63 -8.80 -1.55
C ASP A 4 9.45 -8.46 -2.81
N ALA A 5 10.77 -8.56 -2.73
CA ALA A 5 11.64 -8.30 -3.88
C ALA A 5 11.49 -9.35 -5.00
N TYR A 6 11.09 -10.58 -4.67
CA TYR A 6 10.81 -11.61 -5.67
C TYR A 6 9.44 -11.45 -6.34
N VAL A 7 8.45 -10.92 -5.60
CA VAL A 7 7.10 -10.69 -6.13
C VAL A 7 7.10 -9.53 -7.12
N GLU A 8 7.83 -8.45 -6.82
CA GLU A 8 7.96 -7.30 -7.73
C GLU A 8 8.75 -7.67 -9.01
N LEU A 9 9.76 -8.54 -8.89
CA LEU A 9 10.52 -9.10 -10.02
C LEU A 9 9.70 -10.08 -10.88
N ALA A 10 8.72 -10.76 -10.29
CA ALA A 10 7.84 -11.68 -11.02
C ALA A 10 6.74 -10.94 -11.80
N LEU A 11 6.35 -9.74 -11.37
CA LEU A 11 5.33 -8.92 -12.01
C LEU A 11 5.88 -8.01 -13.12
N THR A 12 7.16 -7.64 -13.05
CA THR A 12 7.84 -6.89 -14.10
C THR A 12 8.53 -7.85 -15.06
N ALA A 13 7.90 -8.16 -16.20
CA ALA A 13 8.49 -8.98 -17.28
C ALA A 13 9.65 -8.27 -18.03
N GLU A 14 10.55 -7.59 -17.31
CA GLU A 14 11.74 -6.91 -17.82
C GLU A 14 13.00 -7.76 -17.68
N PRO A 15 14.03 -7.55 -18.53
CA PRO A 15 15.30 -8.25 -18.40
C PRO A 15 15.95 -8.02 -17.03
N VAL A 16 16.47 -9.10 -16.45
CA VAL A 16 16.97 -9.24 -15.07
C VAL A 16 17.91 -8.11 -14.61
N SER A 17 18.68 -7.50 -15.52
CA SER A 17 19.59 -6.40 -15.20
C SER A 17 18.87 -5.08 -14.86
N ASN A 18 17.75 -4.77 -15.51
CA ASN A 18 16.96 -3.58 -15.20
C ASN A 18 16.11 -3.80 -13.94
N ALA A 19 15.54 -4.99 -13.80
CA ALA A 19 14.76 -5.38 -12.64
C ALA A 19 15.60 -5.39 -11.35
N ALA A 20 16.89 -5.76 -11.43
CA ALA A 20 17.82 -5.68 -10.30
C ALA A 20 18.12 -4.23 -9.85
N VAL A 21 18.26 -3.30 -10.80
CA VAL A 21 18.46 -1.87 -10.49
C VAL A 21 17.19 -1.26 -9.91
N LEU A 22 16.03 -1.64 -10.43
CA LEU A 22 14.73 -1.21 -9.91
C LEU A 22 14.50 -1.76 -8.49
N ALA A 23 14.72 -3.06 -8.26
CA ALA A 23 14.63 -3.69 -6.94
C ALA A 23 15.62 -3.10 -5.93
N CYS A 24 16.80 -2.65 -6.37
CA CYS A 24 17.76 -1.96 -5.51
C CYS A 24 17.27 -0.56 -5.11
N LYS A 25 16.64 0.17 -6.05
CA LYS A 25 16.06 1.51 -5.81
C LYS A 25 14.78 1.47 -4.98
N VAL A 26 13.93 0.48 -5.20
CA VAL A 26 12.75 0.20 -4.36
C VAL A 26 13.20 -0.26 -2.98
N GLY A 27 14.26 -1.07 -2.90
CA GLY A 27 14.89 -1.48 -1.65
C GLY A 27 15.28 -0.29 -0.76
N GLU A 28 15.96 0.73 -1.30
CA GLU A 28 16.30 1.95 -0.54
C GLU A 28 15.07 2.71 -0.04
N THR A 29 14.02 2.78 -0.86
CA THR A 29 12.77 3.48 -0.50
C THR A 29 12.01 2.71 0.59
N GLN A 30 12.01 1.38 0.52
CA GLN A 30 11.41 0.50 1.52
C GLN A 30 12.13 0.58 2.88
N VAL A 31 13.46 0.76 2.95
CA VAL A 31 14.17 0.88 4.25
C VAL A 31 13.63 2.04 5.09
N THR A 32 13.26 3.15 4.43
CA THR A 32 12.76 4.35 5.09
C THR A 32 11.33 4.18 5.59
N PHE A 33 10.50 3.42 4.87
CA PHE A 33 9.14 3.06 5.31
C PHE A 33 9.15 1.94 6.36
N SER A 34 10.10 1.01 6.29
CA SER A 34 10.28 -0.06 7.27
C SER A 34 10.60 0.52 8.65
N SER A 35 11.45 1.54 8.75
CA SER A 35 11.84 2.11 10.06
C SER A 35 10.66 2.74 10.80
N THR A 36 9.73 3.37 10.08
CA THR A 36 8.51 3.95 10.67
C THR A 36 7.51 2.86 11.07
N LYS A 37 7.42 1.78 10.31
CA LYS A 37 6.57 0.63 10.61
C LYS A 37 7.06 -0.17 11.82
N THR A 38 8.37 -0.36 11.96
CA THR A 38 8.98 -1.02 13.12
C THR A 38 8.63 -0.34 14.45
N GLY A 39 8.47 1.00 14.46
CA GLY A 39 8.03 1.72 15.65
C GLY A 39 6.59 1.40 16.06
N THR A 40 5.68 1.31 15.09
CA THR A 40 4.25 1.04 15.34
C THR A 40 4.00 -0.41 15.75
N THR A 41 4.66 -1.36 15.09
CA THR A 41 4.55 -2.79 15.43
C THR A 41 5.09 -3.06 16.84
N PHE A 42 6.19 -2.40 17.22
CA PHE A 42 6.73 -2.48 18.58
C PHE A 42 5.72 -2.03 19.65
N VAL A 43 5.05 -0.89 19.44
CA VAL A 43 4.03 -0.40 20.40
C VAL A 43 2.88 -1.39 20.50
N MET A 44 2.42 -1.94 19.38
CA MET A 44 1.31 -2.90 19.38
C MET A 44 1.69 -4.23 20.04
N GLN A 45 2.93 -4.69 19.85
CA GLN A 45 3.47 -5.86 20.54
C GLN A 45 3.55 -5.66 22.06
N LEU A 46 3.89 -4.45 22.53
CA LEU A 46 3.87 -4.13 23.97
C LEU A 46 2.45 -4.18 24.55
N VAL A 47 1.46 -3.62 23.84
CA VAL A 47 0.06 -3.62 24.28
C VAL A 47 -0.49 -5.04 24.36
N TRP A 48 -0.32 -5.82 23.28
CA TRP A 48 -0.76 -7.22 23.28
C TRP A 48 0.00 -8.07 24.28
N GLY A 49 1.31 -7.84 24.43
CA GLY A 49 2.14 -8.49 25.43
C GLY A 49 1.62 -8.24 26.84
N ALA A 50 1.29 -6.99 27.18
CA ALA A 50 0.72 -6.64 28.48
C ALA A 50 -0.62 -7.34 28.72
N ILE A 51 -1.48 -7.43 27.71
CA ILE A 51 -2.78 -8.12 27.79
C ILE A 51 -2.57 -9.62 28.05
N VAL A 52 -1.67 -10.27 27.30
CA VAL A 52 -1.38 -11.70 27.46
C VAL A 52 -0.75 -11.99 28.81
N TRP A 53 0.20 -11.16 29.25
CA TRP A 53 0.80 -11.27 30.57
C TRP A 53 -0.25 -11.15 31.67
N TRP A 54 -1.14 -10.16 31.57
CA TRP A 54 -2.19 -9.93 32.55
C TRP A 54 -3.18 -11.09 32.59
N ALA A 55 -3.56 -11.64 31.43
CA ALA A 55 -4.41 -12.82 31.34
C ALA A 55 -3.77 -14.04 32.02
N GLY A 56 -2.49 -14.32 31.73
CA GLY A 56 -1.74 -15.42 32.37
C GLY A 56 -1.59 -15.24 33.88
N TYR A 57 -1.26 -14.02 34.33
CA TYR A 57 -1.19 -13.66 35.74
C TYR A 57 -2.54 -13.91 36.43
N PHE A 58 -3.63 -13.39 35.84
CA PHE A 58 -4.97 -13.49 36.41
C PHE A 58 -5.45 -14.94 36.50
N THR A 59 -5.24 -15.75 35.47
CA THR A 59 -5.60 -17.18 35.49
C THR A 59 -4.90 -17.91 36.64
N VAL A 60 -3.59 -17.74 36.79
CA VAL A 60 -2.85 -18.41 37.89
C VAL A 60 -3.25 -17.85 39.25
N TYR A 61 -3.54 -16.55 39.35
CA TYR A 61 -4.01 -15.93 40.59
C TYR A 61 -5.34 -16.52 41.07
N VAL A 62 -6.30 -16.72 40.17
CA VAL A 62 -7.61 -17.31 40.50
C VAL A 62 -7.46 -18.77 40.93
N ILE A 63 -6.58 -19.53 40.27
CA ILE A 63 -6.32 -20.94 40.59
C ILE A 63 -5.65 -21.08 41.96
N VAL A 64 -4.53 -20.39 42.17
CA VAL A 64 -3.76 -20.46 43.42
C VAL A 64 -4.51 -19.84 44.58
N GLY A 65 -5.30 -18.79 44.33
CA GLY A 65 -6.18 -18.17 45.31
C GLY A 65 -7.35 -19.06 45.77
N GLY A 66 -7.54 -20.24 45.16
CA GLY A 66 -8.61 -21.16 45.54
C GLY A 66 -10.01 -20.69 45.15
N HIS A 67 -10.12 -19.73 44.24
CA HIS A 67 -11.41 -19.23 43.73
C HIS A 67 -12.01 -20.16 42.66
N CYS A 68 -11.23 -21.10 42.13
CA CYS A 68 -11.72 -22.14 41.23
C CYS A 68 -12.35 -23.30 42.01
N PRO A 69 -13.57 -23.74 41.65
CA PRO A 69 -14.20 -24.90 42.28
C PRO A 69 -13.34 -26.15 42.09
N GLY A 70 -13.08 -26.88 43.18
CA GLY A 70 -12.21 -28.06 43.18
C GLY A 70 -10.72 -27.78 43.44
N LEU A 71 -10.30 -26.51 43.53
CA LEU A 71 -8.92 -26.09 43.81
C LEU A 71 -8.79 -25.27 45.12
N GLU A 72 -9.79 -25.30 45.99
CA GLU A 72 -9.81 -24.55 47.26
C GLU A 72 -8.64 -24.92 48.19
N GLY A 73 -8.12 -26.14 48.06
CA GLY A 73 -6.98 -26.64 48.84
C GLY A 73 -5.66 -25.92 48.57
N TYR A 74 -5.51 -25.16 47.47
CA TYR A 74 -4.28 -24.41 47.18
C TYR A 74 -4.17 -23.11 47.97
N GLY A 75 -5.31 -22.47 48.29
CA GLY A 75 -5.36 -21.24 49.08
C GLY A 75 -5.46 -21.45 50.60
N ASN A 76 -5.78 -22.68 51.04
CA ASN A 76 -5.96 -23.00 52.46
C ASN A 76 -4.61 -23.33 53.13
N PRO A 77 -4.14 -22.57 54.15
CA PRO A 77 -2.87 -22.80 54.82
C PRO A 77 -2.79 -24.13 55.60
N TYR A 78 -3.93 -24.77 55.87
CA TYR A 78 -4.00 -26.06 56.56
C TYR A 78 -4.03 -27.26 55.59
N SER A 79 -4.09 -27.02 54.28
CA SER A 79 -4.07 -28.06 53.26
C SER A 79 -2.64 -28.50 52.96
N SER A 80 -2.44 -29.79 52.68
CA SER A 80 -1.15 -30.34 52.23
C SER A 80 -0.70 -29.77 50.88
N TYR A 81 -1.61 -29.14 50.13
CA TYR A 81 -1.37 -28.57 48.81
C TYR A 81 -1.25 -27.04 48.82
N PHE A 82 -1.08 -26.43 50.01
CA PHE A 82 -0.98 -24.99 50.13
C PHE A 82 0.18 -24.42 49.32
N VAL A 83 -0.11 -23.40 48.51
CA VAL A 83 0.90 -22.67 47.74
C VAL A 83 1.09 -21.29 48.37
N GLY A 84 2.27 -21.10 48.98
CA GLY A 84 2.67 -19.81 49.53
C GLY A 84 2.97 -18.78 48.44
N ASN A 85 2.69 -17.51 48.75
CA ASN A 85 2.97 -16.34 47.88
C ASN A 85 2.30 -16.42 46.50
N PRO A 86 0.95 -16.30 46.41
CA PRO A 86 0.21 -16.38 45.15
C PRO A 86 0.74 -15.40 44.09
N HIS A 87 1.14 -14.19 44.50
CA HIS A 87 1.71 -13.19 43.60
C HIS A 87 2.97 -13.64 42.84
N LEU A 88 3.84 -14.43 43.48
CA LEU A 88 5.07 -14.90 42.83
C LEU A 88 4.74 -15.91 41.74
N TRP A 89 3.85 -16.85 42.04
CA TRP A 89 3.39 -17.87 41.09
C TRP A 89 2.58 -17.26 39.94
N SER A 90 1.74 -16.27 40.22
CA SER A 90 1.01 -15.53 39.19
C SER A 90 1.94 -14.78 38.23
N ASN A 91 3.01 -14.16 38.74
CA ASN A 91 4.03 -13.54 37.89
C ASN A 91 4.71 -14.57 36.96
N ALA A 92 5.06 -15.74 37.48
CA ALA A 92 5.62 -16.82 36.67
C ALA A 92 4.63 -17.30 35.59
N GLY A 93 3.34 -17.40 35.93
CA GLY A 93 2.26 -17.69 34.97
C GLY A 93 2.21 -16.68 33.82
N GLY A 94 2.23 -15.39 34.14
CA GLY A 94 2.26 -14.32 33.13
C GLY A 94 3.49 -14.41 32.20
N VAL A 95 4.67 -14.71 32.73
CA VAL A 95 5.90 -14.88 31.93
C VAL A 95 5.80 -16.10 31.00
N ILE A 96 5.28 -17.23 31.48
CA ILE A 96 5.10 -18.43 30.66
C ILE A 96 4.10 -18.17 29.53
N SER A 97 2.98 -17.49 29.82
CA SER A 97 2.00 -17.09 28.81
C SER A 97 2.60 -16.17 27.75
N LEU A 98 3.46 -15.22 28.14
CA LEU A 98 4.19 -14.38 27.19
C LEU A 98 5.10 -15.19 26.27
N VAL A 99 5.89 -16.11 26.82
CA VAL A 99 6.81 -16.97 26.02
C VAL A 99 6.02 -17.83 25.03
N ALA A 100 4.88 -18.37 25.46
CA ALA A 100 4.01 -19.17 24.60
C ALA A 100 3.33 -18.33 23.49
N ALA A 101 2.96 -17.07 23.79
CA ALA A 101 2.32 -16.18 22.82
C ALA A 101 3.31 -15.50 21.86
N PHE A 102 4.58 -15.35 22.24
CA PHE A 102 5.62 -14.71 21.45
C PHE A 102 5.71 -15.20 19.99
N PRO A 103 5.76 -16.52 19.68
CA PRO A 103 5.80 -16.97 18.29
C PRO A 103 4.54 -16.58 17.50
N TYR A 104 3.37 -16.57 18.13
CA TYR A 104 2.13 -16.17 17.46
C TYR A 104 2.12 -14.68 17.16
N MET A 105 2.64 -13.85 18.07
CA MET A 105 2.78 -12.41 17.82
C MET A 105 3.74 -12.14 16.66
N MET A 106 4.87 -12.84 16.59
CA MET A 106 5.82 -12.71 15.48
C MET A 106 5.21 -13.07 14.12
N VAL A 107 4.41 -14.14 14.06
CA VAL A 107 3.73 -14.54 12.82
C VAL A 107 2.66 -13.50 12.43
N PHE A 108 1.89 -13.02 13.40
CA PHE A 108 0.88 -11.99 13.15
C PHE A 108 1.51 -10.69 12.65
N ASP A 109 2.67 -10.30 13.20
CA ASP A 109 3.43 -9.14 12.76
C ASP A 109 3.84 -9.26 11.29
N ALA A 110 4.44 -10.40 10.92
CA ALA A 110 4.86 -10.67 9.56
C ALA A 110 3.68 -10.67 8.56
N VAL A 111 2.54 -11.25 8.94
CA VAL A 111 1.33 -11.25 8.10
C VAL A 111 0.78 -9.83 7.97
N SER A 112 0.70 -9.08 9.06
CA SER A 112 0.24 -7.69 9.05
C SER A 112 1.11 -6.82 8.15
N ASP A 113 2.43 -6.99 8.19
CA ASP A 113 3.36 -6.25 7.32
C ASP A 113 3.13 -6.56 5.85
N THR A 114 2.92 -7.84 5.49
CA THR A 114 2.60 -8.21 4.11
C THR A 114 1.25 -7.68 3.64
N LEU A 115 0.23 -7.68 4.49
CA LEU A 115 -1.10 -7.16 4.15
C LEU A 115 -1.05 -5.64 3.89
N LEU A 116 -0.33 -4.92 4.74
CA LEU A 116 -0.13 -3.48 4.62
C LEU A 116 0.75 -3.13 3.41
N TYR A 117 1.69 -4.00 3.06
CA TYR A 117 2.47 -3.86 1.83
C TYR A 117 1.59 -4.00 0.58
N CYS A 118 0.80 -5.07 0.50
CA CYS A 118 -0.12 -5.28 -0.61
C CYS A 118 -1.08 -4.10 -0.80
N ASP A 119 -1.66 -3.58 0.30
CA ASP A 119 -2.58 -2.44 0.27
C ASP A 119 -1.92 -1.16 -0.28
N ILE A 120 -0.65 -0.92 0.09
CA ILE A 120 0.11 0.22 -0.44
C ILE A 120 0.38 0.08 -1.93
N ILE A 121 0.75 -1.12 -2.39
CA ILE A 121 1.02 -1.40 -3.80
C ILE A 121 -0.25 -1.24 -4.63
N ASP A 122 -1.38 -1.76 -4.17
CA ASP A 122 -2.68 -1.62 -4.84
C ASP A 122 -3.05 -0.14 -5.01
N LEU A 123 -2.88 0.67 -3.96
CA LEU A 123 -3.09 2.12 -4.01
C LEU A 123 -2.12 2.84 -4.96
N GLU A 124 -0.90 2.33 -5.14
CA GLU A 124 0.06 2.92 -6.07
C GLU A 124 -0.29 2.59 -7.52
N ILE A 125 -0.67 1.34 -7.81
CA ILE A 125 -1.14 0.90 -9.12
C ILE A 125 -2.37 1.71 -9.54
N GLU A 126 -3.33 1.91 -8.64
CA GLU A 126 -4.53 2.71 -8.92
C GLU A 126 -4.16 4.16 -9.31
N LYS A 127 -3.19 4.78 -8.61
CA LYS A 127 -2.69 6.11 -8.96
C LYS A 127 -2.01 6.16 -10.33
N TYR A 128 -1.26 5.12 -10.72
CA TYR A 128 -0.65 5.07 -12.05
C TYR A 128 -1.72 4.92 -13.14
N GLU A 129 -2.75 4.10 -12.92
CA GLU A 129 -3.87 3.99 -13.84
C GLU A 129 -4.61 5.32 -14.02
N GLU A 130 -4.86 6.05 -12.93
CA GLU A 130 -5.50 7.36 -12.99
C GLU A 130 -4.68 8.37 -13.78
N LYS A 131 -3.36 8.42 -13.57
CA LYS A 131 -2.46 9.28 -14.35
C LYS A 131 -2.46 8.91 -15.83
N ALA A 132 -2.37 7.62 -16.16
CA ALA A 132 -2.42 7.16 -17.55
C ALA A 132 -3.76 7.51 -18.23
N ARG A 133 -4.88 7.41 -17.50
CA ARG A 133 -6.20 7.85 -17.99
C ARG A 133 -6.26 9.37 -18.18
N GLN A 134 -5.64 10.16 -17.30
CA GLN A 134 -5.57 11.61 -17.46
C GLN A 134 -4.74 12.02 -18.68
N GLU A 135 -3.57 11.40 -18.89
CA GLU A 135 -2.74 11.64 -20.07
C GLU A 135 -3.46 11.24 -21.36
N ALA A 136 -4.18 10.11 -21.35
CA ALA A 136 -5.00 9.69 -22.49
C ALA A 136 -6.13 10.69 -22.80
N ARG A 137 -6.73 11.33 -21.79
CA ARG A 137 -7.72 12.40 -21.98
C ARG A 137 -7.09 13.65 -22.58
N LEU A 138 -5.96 14.11 -22.02
CA LEU A 138 -5.22 15.26 -22.52
C LEU A 138 -4.75 15.07 -23.97
N SER A 139 -4.24 13.88 -24.31
CA SER A 139 -3.85 13.54 -25.69
C SER A 139 -5.03 13.63 -26.66
N LYS A 140 -6.21 13.14 -26.23
CA LYS A 140 -7.43 13.19 -27.05
C LYS A 140 -7.89 14.63 -27.30
N GLU A 141 -7.81 15.51 -26.31
CA GLU A 141 -8.15 16.92 -26.45
C GLU A 141 -7.14 17.68 -27.32
N GLY A 142 -5.83 17.39 -27.17
CA GLY A 142 -4.78 17.94 -28.03
C GLY A 142 -4.99 17.57 -29.50
N PHE A 143 -5.28 16.30 -29.78
CA PHE A 143 -5.60 15.83 -31.13
C PHE A 143 -6.86 16.50 -31.71
N LEU A 144 -7.88 16.73 -30.87
CA LEU A 144 -9.11 17.41 -31.27
C LEU A 144 -8.86 18.88 -31.66
N TRP A 145 -8.01 19.57 -30.90
CA TRP A 145 -7.60 20.96 -31.18
C TRP A 145 -6.76 21.07 -32.46
N GLU A 146 -5.83 20.16 -32.70
CA GLU A 146 -5.06 20.12 -33.95
C GLU A 146 -5.96 19.86 -35.16
N GLY A 147 -6.91 18.94 -35.04
CA GLY A 147 -7.91 18.69 -36.09
C GLY A 147 -8.79 19.91 -36.38
N LEU A 148 -9.21 20.65 -35.34
CA LEU A 148 -10.00 21.88 -35.47
C LEU A 148 -9.20 23.00 -36.16
N ARG A 149 -7.91 23.15 -35.83
CA ARG A 149 -7.05 24.16 -36.49
C ARG A 149 -6.86 23.85 -37.98
N GLY A 150 -6.62 22.58 -38.32
CA GLY A 150 -6.52 22.15 -39.72
C GLY A 150 -7.83 22.36 -40.49
N PHE A 151 -8.98 22.15 -39.84
CA PHE A 151 -10.28 22.43 -40.46
C PHE A 151 -10.52 23.93 -40.70
N GLN A 152 -10.09 24.80 -39.77
CA GLN A 152 -10.20 26.24 -39.92
C GLN A 152 -9.31 26.77 -41.07
N GLU A 153 -8.07 26.27 -41.18
CA GLU A 153 -7.17 26.58 -42.30
C GLU A 153 -7.80 26.14 -43.64
N TRP A 154 -8.33 24.93 -43.71
CA TRP A 154 -9.02 24.41 -44.91
C TRP A 154 -10.23 25.25 -45.32
N ILE A 155 -11.05 25.70 -44.36
CA ILE A 155 -12.18 26.61 -44.64
C ILE A 155 -11.69 27.95 -45.17
N GLY A 156 -10.63 28.52 -44.60
CA GLY A 156 -10.06 29.79 -45.02
C GLY A 156 -9.59 29.77 -46.47
N ASP A 157 -8.86 28.72 -46.86
CA ASP A 157 -8.40 28.53 -48.23
C ASP A 157 -9.55 28.39 -49.22
N ARG A 158 -10.62 27.67 -48.85
CA ARG A 158 -11.79 27.50 -49.71
C ARG A 158 -12.60 28.78 -49.94
N MET A 159 -12.61 29.71 -48.99
CA MET A 159 -13.26 31.01 -49.20
C MET A 159 -12.41 31.95 -50.05
N SER A 160 -11.07 31.82 -50.04
CA SER A 160 -10.18 32.64 -50.86
C SER A 160 -10.24 32.31 -52.35
N MET A 161 -10.53 31.05 -52.72
CA MET A 161 -10.61 30.61 -54.13
C MET A 161 -11.92 31.00 -54.84
N SER A 162 -12.88 31.63 -54.15
CA SER A 162 -14.16 32.04 -54.74
C SER A 162 -14.22 33.52 -55.16
N SER A 163 -13.12 34.29 -55.07
CA SER A 163 -13.11 35.75 -55.33
C SER A 163 -12.11 36.18 -56.41
N SER A 164 -11.93 35.39 -57.45
CA SER A 164 -11.04 35.75 -58.57
C SER A 164 -11.58 35.27 -59.91
N ASP A 165 -12.80 35.66 -60.25
CA ASP A 165 -13.29 35.70 -61.63
C ASP A 165 -14.13 36.97 -61.76
N ASP A 166 -13.59 37.97 -62.47
CA ASP A 166 -14.30 39.03 -63.22
C ASP A 166 -13.48 40.33 -63.27
N ALA A 167 -12.56 40.44 -64.23
CA ALA A 167 -12.24 41.74 -64.82
C ALA A 167 -11.50 41.62 -66.17
N SER A 168 -12.23 41.99 -67.22
CA SER A 168 -11.75 42.70 -68.41
C SER A 168 -11.11 41.92 -69.59
N SER A 169 -11.89 41.77 -70.66
CA SER A 169 -11.40 42.09 -72.01
C SER A 169 -12.57 42.50 -72.93
N SER A 170 -12.76 43.80 -73.08
CA SER A 170 -13.71 44.42 -74.00
C SER A 170 -12.98 44.97 -75.24
N CYS A 171 -13.63 44.79 -76.39
CA CYS A 171 -13.23 45.13 -77.76
C CYS A 171 -12.69 46.56 -77.98
N SER A 172 -11.88 46.74 -79.02
CA SER A 172 -11.95 47.93 -79.90
C SER A 172 -11.41 47.65 -81.31
N SER A 173 -12.26 47.95 -82.28
CA SER A 173 -12.05 47.95 -83.73
C SER A 173 -11.70 49.36 -84.22
N SER A 174 -10.87 49.50 -85.25
CA SER A 174 -10.85 50.61 -86.26
C SER A 174 -9.63 50.40 -87.19
N SER A 175 -9.80 49.98 -88.46
CA SER A 175 -10.11 50.76 -89.68
C SER A 175 -8.94 51.59 -90.25
N LEU A 176 -8.34 51.09 -91.35
CA LEU A 176 -8.06 51.70 -92.68
C LEU A 176 -7.40 53.09 -92.76
N PRO A 177 -6.59 53.39 -93.80
CA PRO A 177 -6.88 53.18 -95.24
C PRO A 177 -5.94 52.24 -95.99
#